data_AF-A0A7Z0TDT7-F1
#
_entry.id   AF-A0A7Z0TDT7-F1
#
_cell.length_a   1.000
_cell.length_b   1.000
_cell.length_c   1.000
_cell.angle_alpha   90.00
_cell.angle_beta   90.00
_cell.angle_gamma   90.00
#
_symmetry.space_group_name_H-M   'P 1'
#
loop_
_entity.id
_entity.type
_entity.pdbx_description
1 polymer ?
#
loop_
_entity_poly.entity_id
_entity_poly.type
_entity_poly.pdbx_seq_one_letter_code
_entity_poly.pdbx_strand_id
1 'polypeptide(L)'
;MQESRGSSGVRAATDPAVTSAPAGARAAAAPAGAHEADEAEATRREASAAESSRASRGWWDRNADEYQSEHGAFLGDDRFVWGPEGLDEEDARLLGPAGALEGRDVLEIGAGAAQCSRWLAAQGARPVALDLSHRQLQHALRIGSPFPLVEADASVLPFADGSFDLACSAYGAIPFVADPGQVLREVRRVLRPGGRFVFSVTHPVRWAFPDEPGPEGLSVASSYFDRTPYVEQDERGRAVYVEHHRTLGDRVRDVVGAGFRLTDLVEPEWPVWNDAEWGGWSPLRGGLIPGTAVFVCDRD
;
A
#
# COMPACT_ATOMS: atom_id res chain seq x y z
N MET A 1 50.10 53.80 -14.87
CA MET A 1 50.41 52.36 -14.90
C MET A 1 49.85 51.81 -16.21
N GLN A 2 50.61 52.00 -17.31
CA GLN A 2 50.48 51.27 -18.58
C GLN A 2 51.30 49.97 -18.40
N GLU A 3 50.84 48.79 -18.80
CA GLU A 3 50.92 48.14 -20.13
C GLU A 3 50.36 46.70 -19.93
N SER A 4 49.87 45.88 -20.86
CA SER A 4 49.40 45.96 -22.24
C SER A 4 48.80 44.57 -22.60
N ARG A 5 47.80 44.54 -23.52
CA ARG A 5 47.55 43.60 -24.66
C ARG A 5 47.62 42.07 -24.43
N GLY A 6 46.81 41.21 -25.06
CA GLY A 6 45.91 41.29 -26.21
C GLY A 6 45.04 40.01 -26.26
N SER A 7 43.82 40.06 -26.81
CA SER A 7 43.44 39.85 -28.23
C SER A 7 43.26 38.38 -28.66
N SER A 8 41.98 38.06 -28.93
CA SER A 8 41.44 37.30 -30.08
C SER A 8 41.65 35.78 -30.18
N GLY A 9 40.54 35.07 -30.36
CA GLY A 9 40.52 33.76 -31.01
C GLY A 9 39.21 32.99 -30.88
N VAL A 10 38.18 33.37 -31.63
CA VAL A 10 37.06 32.48 -31.97
C VAL A 10 37.54 31.52 -33.08
N ARG A 11 37.36 30.21 -32.89
CA ARG A 11 37.01 29.24 -33.94
C ARG A 11 36.43 27.98 -33.33
N ALA A 12 35.40 27.48 -34.00
CA ALA A 12 34.51 26.41 -33.60
C ALA A 12 35.00 25.01 -34.00
N ALA A 13 34.33 24.04 -33.36
CA ALA A 13 34.00 22.68 -33.80
C ALA A 13 35.11 21.61 -33.76
N THR A 14 34.88 20.61 -32.92
CA THR A 14 34.66 19.21 -33.35
C THR A 14 33.89 18.46 -32.26
N ASP A 15 32.73 17.92 -32.63
CA ASP A 15 31.97 16.90 -31.90
C ASP A 15 32.83 15.66 -31.61
N PRO A 16 32.54 14.95 -30.51
CA PRO A 16 32.52 13.50 -30.56
C PRO A 16 31.11 12.99 -30.22
N ALA A 17 30.53 12.34 -31.23
CA ALA A 17 29.41 11.41 -31.20
C ALA A 17 29.01 10.89 -29.81
N VAL A 18 27.88 11.39 -29.30
CA VAL A 18 27.12 10.74 -28.22
C VAL A 18 26.34 9.60 -28.86
N THR A 19 26.85 8.39 -28.69
CA THR A 19 26.15 7.16 -29.03
C THR A 19 24.96 6.98 -28.10
N SER A 20 23.75 7.15 -28.65
CA SER A 20 22.48 6.80 -28.02
C SER A 20 22.38 5.29 -27.84
N ALA A 21 22.18 4.84 -26.59
CA ALA A 21 21.85 3.46 -26.21
C ALA A 21 20.65 3.48 -25.25
N PRO A 22 19.83 2.42 -25.21
CA PRO A 22 18.38 2.52 -25.03
C PRO A 22 17.96 2.68 -23.57
N ALA A 23 16.81 3.35 -23.40
CA ALA A 23 16.02 3.38 -22.18
C ALA A 23 15.42 2.00 -21.91
N GLY A 24 15.64 1.45 -20.72
CA GLY A 24 15.03 0.19 -20.30
C GLY A 24 15.62 -0.34 -19.00
N ALA A 25 14.82 -0.30 -17.92
CA ALA A 25 14.80 -1.16 -16.73
C ALA A 25 13.81 -0.52 -15.73
N ARG A 26 12.51 -0.82 -15.81
CA ARG A 26 11.76 -1.80 -14.99
C ARG A 26 11.64 -1.42 -13.52
N ALA A 27 10.51 -0.77 -13.20
CA ALA A 27 10.03 -0.54 -11.85
C ALA A 27 9.68 -1.88 -11.16
N ALA A 28 9.99 -1.97 -9.87
CA ALA A 28 9.44 -2.96 -8.97
C ALA A 28 9.03 -2.22 -7.67
N ALA A 29 7.76 -1.78 -7.61
CA ALA A 29 7.04 -1.76 -6.34
C ALA A 29 6.71 -3.22 -6.03
N ALA A 30 7.13 -3.66 -4.84
CA ALA A 30 7.43 -5.04 -4.45
C ALA A 30 8.84 -5.51 -4.84
N PRO A 31 9.48 -6.33 -3.98
CA PRO A 31 10.93 -6.44 -3.91
C PRO A 31 11.54 -7.37 -4.99
N ALA A 32 12.87 -7.35 -5.09
CA ALA A 32 13.65 -7.83 -6.24
C ALA A 32 14.32 -9.18 -5.98
N GLY A 33 13.63 -10.26 -6.32
CA GLY A 33 14.10 -11.64 -6.35
C GLY A 33 14.17 -12.19 -7.77
N ALA A 34 15.36 -12.60 -8.16
CA ALA A 34 15.67 -13.08 -9.51
C ALA A 34 15.08 -14.47 -9.79
N HIS A 35 14.12 -14.55 -10.71
CA HIS A 35 13.91 -15.69 -11.59
C HIS A 35 13.36 -15.22 -12.95
N GLU A 36 13.96 -15.70 -14.05
CA GLU A 36 13.53 -15.46 -15.45
C GLU A 36 12.07 -15.87 -15.64
N ALA A 37 11.15 -14.92 -15.50
CA ALA A 37 9.76 -15.02 -15.88
C ALA A 37 9.48 -13.94 -16.92
N ASP A 38 8.66 -14.28 -17.93
CA ASP A 38 8.24 -13.36 -19.00
C ASP A 38 8.01 -11.96 -18.47
N GLU A 39 8.72 -11.04 -19.10
CA GLU A 39 9.07 -9.75 -18.57
C GLU A 39 7.83 -8.84 -18.65
N ALA A 40 6.94 -8.89 -17.64
CA ALA A 40 5.64 -8.22 -17.62
C ALA A 40 5.72 -6.74 -18.04
N GLU A 41 4.76 -6.30 -18.84
CA GLU A 41 4.69 -4.94 -19.38
C GLU A 41 3.80 -4.06 -18.49
N ALA A 42 4.31 -2.91 -18.06
CA ALA A 42 3.54 -1.92 -17.29
C ALA A 42 2.75 -0.98 -18.23
N THR A 43 1.46 -0.78 -17.96
CA THR A 43 0.57 0.05 -18.77
C THR A 43 -0.51 0.75 -17.93
N ARG A 44 -1.22 1.72 -18.53
CA ARG A 44 -2.36 2.42 -17.94
C ARG A 44 -3.61 2.07 -18.72
N ARG A 45 -4.45 1.20 -18.15
CA ARG A 45 -5.73 0.79 -18.75
C ARG A 45 -6.76 0.41 -17.72
N GLU A 46 -8.03 0.46 -18.11
CA GLU A 46 -9.12 -0.05 -17.29
C GLU A 46 -8.95 -1.55 -17.01
N ALA A 47 -9.33 -1.95 -15.79
CA ALA A 47 -9.34 -3.33 -15.32
C ALA A 47 -10.63 -3.57 -14.53
N SER A 48 -11.35 -4.63 -14.89
CA SER A 48 -12.60 -4.98 -14.19
C SER A 48 -12.33 -5.48 -12.76
N ALA A 49 -13.32 -5.40 -11.87
CA ALA A 49 -13.20 -5.93 -10.50
C ALA A 49 -12.80 -7.42 -10.48
N ALA A 50 -13.35 -8.23 -11.39
CA ALA A 50 -13.00 -9.64 -11.50
C ALA A 50 -11.57 -9.85 -12.04
N GLU A 51 -11.08 -8.97 -12.92
CA GLU A 51 -9.70 -9.00 -13.40
C GLU A 51 -8.72 -8.59 -12.31
N SER A 52 -8.97 -7.49 -11.60
CA SER A 52 -8.14 -7.04 -10.48
C SER A 52 -8.07 -8.08 -9.37
N SER A 53 -9.21 -8.64 -8.94
CA SER A 53 -9.24 -9.69 -7.91
C SER A 53 -8.42 -10.92 -8.31
N ARG A 54 -8.56 -11.40 -9.56
CA ARG A 54 -7.74 -12.53 -10.05
C ARG A 54 -6.25 -12.20 -10.11
N ALA A 55 -5.90 -11.00 -10.59
CA ALA A 55 -4.52 -10.54 -10.67
C ALA A 55 -3.90 -10.45 -9.27
N SER A 56 -4.56 -9.76 -8.32
CA SER A 56 -4.11 -9.63 -6.94
C SER A 56 -3.92 -10.98 -6.26
N ARG A 57 -4.90 -11.91 -6.38
CA ARG A 57 -4.77 -13.25 -5.80
C ARG A 57 -3.54 -13.98 -6.35
N GLY A 58 -3.41 -14.00 -7.67
CA GLY A 58 -2.30 -14.71 -8.32
C GLY A 58 -0.94 -14.09 -7.99
N TRP A 59 -0.86 -12.77 -7.94
CA TRP A 59 0.37 -12.05 -7.61
C TRP A 59 0.78 -12.28 -6.16
N TRP A 60 -0.11 -12.03 -5.21
CA TRP A 60 0.19 -12.21 -3.78
C TRP A 60 0.50 -13.66 -3.44
N ASP A 61 -0.13 -14.65 -4.07
CA ASP A 61 0.22 -16.06 -3.87
C ASP A 61 1.64 -16.41 -4.35
N ARG A 62 2.10 -15.80 -5.46
CA ARG A 62 3.44 -16.04 -6.02
C ARG A 62 4.54 -15.33 -5.24
N ASN A 63 4.28 -14.08 -4.83
CA ASN A 63 5.27 -13.22 -4.20
C ASN A 63 5.28 -13.30 -2.67
N ALA A 64 4.37 -14.05 -2.03
CA ALA A 64 4.29 -14.08 -0.57
C ALA A 64 5.59 -14.54 0.10
N ASP A 65 6.27 -15.55 -0.44
CA ASP A 65 7.48 -16.12 0.18
C ASP A 65 8.63 -15.10 0.19
N GLU A 66 8.85 -14.45 -0.95
CA GLU A 66 9.82 -13.37 -1.14
C GLU A 66 9.48 -12.17 -0.26
N TYR A 67 8.22 -11.70 -0.32
CA TYR A 67 7.73 -10.60 0.50
C TYR A 67 7.97 -10.80 2.00
N GLN A 68 7.66 -12.01 2.52
CA GLN A 68 7.91 -12.31 3.94
C GLN A 68 9.40 -12.46 4.25
N SER A 69 10.22 -12.95 3.31
CA SER A 69 11.67 -13.03 3.48
C SER A 69 12.33 -11.65 3.58
N GLU A 70 11.89 -10.68 2.77
CA GLU A 70 12.52 -9.36 2.71
C GLU A 70 11.95 -8.37 3.72
N HIS A 71 10.65 -8.46 4.02
CA HIS A 71 9.98 -7.49 4.88
C HIS A 71 9.61 -8.04 6.26
N GLY A 72 9.70 -9.35 6.49
CA GLY A 72 9.30 -9.98 7.75
C GLY A 72 10.02 -9.41 8.98
N ALA A 73 11.31 -9.09 8.85
CA ALA A 73 12.07 -8.48 9.94
C ALA A 73 11.61 -7.05 10.29
N PHE A 74 11.22 -6.26 9.30
CA PHE A 74 10.71 -4.90 9.50
C PHE A 74 9.28 -4.92 10.09
N LEU A 75 8.43 -5.79 9.54
CA LEU A 75 7.05 -5.94 9.99
C LEU A 75 6.98 -6.54 11.40
N GLY A 76 7.98 -7.34 11.79
CA GLY A 76 7.98 -8.08 13.03
C GLY A 76 6.93 -9.20 13.03
N ASP A 77 7.00 -10.06 14.04
CA ASP A 77 6.00 -11.12 14.15
C ASP A 77 4.68 -10.57 14.71
N ASP A 78 4.70 -9.61 15.62
CA ASP A 78 3.53 -9.16 16.39
C ASP A 78 3.43 -7.63 16.49
N ARG A 79 3.84 -6.91 15.46
CA ARG A 79 3.75 -5.44 15.41
C ARG A 79 2.55 -4.98 14.57
N PHE A 80 1.90 -3.89 14.99
CA PHE A 80 0.84 -3.25 14.22
C PHE A 80 1.34 -1.88 13.73
N VAL A 81 1.75 -1.83 12.47
CA VAL A 81 2.29 -0.61 11.83
C VAL A 81 1.38 -0.18 10.68
N TRP A 82 1.03 1.10 10.63
CA TRP A 82 0.11 1.64 9.61
C TRP A 82 0.78 1.98 8.27
N GLY A 83 2.10 2.05 8.18
CA GLY A 83 2.80 2.38 6.95
C GLY A 83 4.33 2.40 7.09
N PRO A 84 5.07 2.63 5.99
CA PRO A 84 6.54 2.63 5.98
C PRO A 84 7.19 3.67 6.89
N GLU A 85 6.47 4.73 7.28
CA GLU A 85 6.92 5.71 8.26
C GLU A 85 7.11 5.09 9.66
N GLY A 86 6.55 3.90 9.91
CA GLY A 86 6.68 3.21 11.19
C GLY A 86 5.66 3.65 12.24
N LEU A 87 4.56 4.31 11.84
CA LEU A 87 3.46 4.71 12.72
C LEU A 87 2.84 3.48 13.38
N ASP A 88 3.15 3.29 14.67
CA ASP A 88 2.69 2.15 15.46
C ASP A 88 1.29 2.40 16.04
N GLU A 89 0.44 1.38 16.04
CA GLU A 89 -0.90 1.50 16.65
C GLU A 89 -0.84 1.65 18.17
N GLU A 90 0.21 1.16 18.85
CA GLU A 90 0.41 1.36 20.29
C GLU A 90 0.47 2.85 20.66
N ASP A 91 1.13 3.64 19.81
CA ASP A 91 1.28 5.08 19.97
C ASP A 91 0.11 5.86 19.35
N ALA A 92 -0.29 5.48 18.13
CA ALA A 92 -1.29 6.20 17.34
C ALA A 92 -2.72 6.04 17.90
N ARG A 93 -3.04 4.86 18.46
CA ARG A 93 -4.31 4.56 19.13
C ARG A 93 -5.54 4.87 18.27
N LEU A 94 -5.45 4.62 16.97
CA LEU A 94 -6.50 4.94 16.02
C LEU A 94 -7.73 4.02 16.18
N LEU A 95 -7.51 2.77 16.61
CA LEU A 95 -8.57 1.81 16.93
C LEU A 95 -9.26 2.12 18.27
N GLY A 96 -8.61 2.88 19.14
CA GLY A 96 -9.17 3.32 20.43
C GLY A 96 -8.10 3.53 21.50
N PRO A 97 -8.48 4.11 22.65
CA PRO A 97 -7.55 4.31 23.76
C PRO A 97 -7.06 2.98 24.36
N ALA A 98 -5.97 3.03 25.12
CA ALA A 98 -5.41 1.86 25.81
C ALA A 98 -6.47 1.09 26.61
N GLY A 99 -6.51 -0.23 26.46
CA GLY A 99 -7.50 -1.11 27.08
C GLY A 99 -8.86 -1.18 26.38
N ALA A 100 -9.16 -0.31 25.39
CA ALA A 100 -10.43 -0.36 24.67
C ALA A 100 -10.60 -1.59 23.75
N LEU A 101 -9.48 -2.26 23.43
CA LEU A 101 -9.41 -3.44 22.58
C LEU A 101 -9.76 -4.73 23.32
N GLU A 102 -9.66 -4.75 24.65
CA GLU A 102 -9.89 -5.95 25.43
C GLU A 102 -11.32 -6.47 25.21
N GLY A 103 -11.40 -7.75 24.80
CA GLY A 103 -12.68 -8.40 24.53
C GLY A 103 -13.44 -7.87 23.31
N ARG A 104 -12.82 -7.09 22.42
CA ARG A 104 -13.43 -6.66 21.14
C ARG A 104 -13.28 -7.71 20.06
N ASP A 105 -14.33 -7.89 19.25
CA ASP A 105 -14.22 -8.66 18.00
C ASP A 105 -13.64 -7.74 16.91
N VAL A 106 -12.51 -8.12 16.33
CA VAL A 106 -11.79 -7.29 15.35
C VAL A 106 -11.59 -8.04 14.04
N LEU A 107 -11.93 -7.43 12.90
CA LEU A 107 -11.64 -7.98 11.58
C LEU A 107 -10.42 -7.29 10.96
N GLU A 108 -9.34 -8.04 10.72
CA GLU A 108 -8.21 -7.57 9.90
C GLU A 108 -8.44 -7.97 8.43
N ILE A 109 -8.38 -7.01 7.50
CA ILE A 109 -8.64 -7.20 6.06
C ILE A 109 -7.34 -6.97 5.28
N GLY A 110 -6.97 -7.93 4.44
CA GLY A 110 -5.66 -7.95 3.80
C GLY A 110 -4.56 -8.22 4.83
N ALA A 111 -4.77 -9.25 5.66
CA ALA A 111 -3.97 -9.53 6.83
C ALA A 111 -2.54 -10.00 6.53
N GLY A 112 -2.23 -10.43 5.31
CA GLY A 112 -0.93 -10.99 4.98
C GLY A 112 -0.58 -12.17 5.89
N ALA A 113 0.55 -12.07 6.60
CA ALA A 113 0.97 -13.05 7.59
C ALA A 113 0.41 -12.79 9.01
N ALA A 114 -0.62 -11.94 9.14
CA ALA A 114 -1.42 -11.66 10.33
C ALA A 114 -0.65 -11.06 11.52
N GLN A 115 0.31 -10.17 11.24
CA GLN A 115 1.06 -9.43 12.25
C GLN A 115 0.14 -8.58 13.13
N CYS A 116 -0.78 -7.80 12.53
CA CYS A 116 -1.68 -6.94 13.28
C CYS A 116 -2.65 -7.76 14.14
N SER A 117 -3.18 -8.88 13.63
CA SER A 117 -4.01 -9.78 14.43
C SER A 117 -3.24 -10.39 15.61
N ARG A 118 -1.95 -10.73 15.47
CA ARG A 118 -1.15 -11.18 16.63
C ARG A 118 -1.00 -10.09 17.67
N TRP A 119 -0.69 -8.86 17.26
CA TRP A 119 -0.65 -7.71 18.15
C TRP A 119 -2.01 -7.51 18.85
N LEU A 120 -3.11 -7.52 18.10
CA LEU A 120 -4.47 -7.36 18.62
C LEU A 120 -4.84 -8.42 19.66
N ALA A 121 -4.48 -9.69 19.40
CA ALA A 121 -4.68 -10.77 20.35
C ALA A 121 -3.87 -10.55 21.65
N ALA A 122 -2.64 -10.04 21.55
CA ALA A 122 -1.83 -9.68 22.71
C ALA A 122 -2.43 -8.51 23.53
N GLN A 123 -3.21 -7.62 22.89
CA GLN A 123 -4.00 -6.58 23.55
C GLN A 123 -5.33 -7.09 24.16
N GLY A 124 -5.58 -8.41 24.13
CA GLY A 124 -6.80 -9.02 24.67
C GLY A 124 -8.02 -8.96 23.74
N ALA A 125 -7.85 -8.55 22.48
CA ALA A 125 -8.92 -8.59 21.48
C ALA A 125 -9.14 -10.03 20.96
N ARG A 126 -10.24 -10.21 20.21
CA ARG A 126 -10.57 -11.44 19.48
C ARG A 126 -10.53 -11.17 17.97
N PRO A 127 -9.34 -11.19 17.36
CA PRO A 127 -9.21 -10.91 15.94
C PRO A 127 -9.69 -12.08 15.07
N VAL A 128 -10.08 -11.75 13.84
CA VAL A 128 -10.20 -12.66 12.69
C VAL A 128 -9.39 -12.04 11.57
N ALA A 129 -8.44 -12.80 11.03
CA ALA A 129 -7.56 -12.31 9.98
C ALA A 129 -8.05 -12.81 8.62
N LEU A 130 -8.33 -11.89 7.70
CA LEU A 130 -8.83 -12.19 6.36
C LEU A 130 -7.82 -11.74 5.31
N ASP A 131 -7.49 -12.63 4.38
CA ASP A 131 -6.66 -12.31 3.23
C ASP A 131 -7.16 -13.00 1.95
N LEU A 132 -6.86 -12.43 0.79
CA LEU A 132 -7.19 -13.00 -0.51
C LEU A 132 -6.20 -14.11 -0.89
N SER A 133 -4.96 -14.02 -0.43
CA SER A 133 -3.86 -14.95 -0.73
C SER A 133 -3.85 -16.10 0.25
N HIS A 134 -4.02 -17.30 -0.29
CA HIS A 134 -3.82 -18.53 0.46
C HIS A 134 -2.39 -18.62 1.00
N ARG A 135 -1.39 -18.21 0.20
CA ARG A 135 0.02 -18.31 0.58
C ARG A 135 0.39 -17.40 1.73
N GLN A 136 -0.16 -16.18 1.79
CA GLN A 136 0.01 -15.29 2.94
C GLN A 136 -0.53 -15.91 4.24
N LEU A 137 -1.74 -16.49 4.18
CA LEU A 137 -2.34 -17.18 5.33
C LEU A 137 -1.52 -18.42 5.77
N GLN A 138 -0.84 -19.10 4.84
CA GLN A 138 0.10 -20.17 5.21
C GLN A 138 1.29 -19.67 6.02
N HIS A 139 1.79 -18.46 5.76
CA HIS A 139 2.82 -17.84 6.61
C HIS A 139 2.28 -17.48 7.99
N ALA A 140 1.05 -16.94 8.07
CA ALA A 140 0.39 -16.71 9.34
C ALA A 140 0.29 -17.98 10.19
N LEU A 141 -0.06 -19.13 9.59
CA LEU A 141 -0.08 -20.44 10.26
C LEU A 141 1.30 -20.89 10.76
N ARG A 142 2.37 -20.63 10.00
CA ARG A 142 3.74 -21.04 10.36
C ARG A 142 4.31 -20.23 11.51
N ILE A 143 4.06 -18.92 11.53
CA ILE A 143 4.48 -18.03 12.61
C ILE A 143 3.65 -18.31 13.87
N GLY A 144 2.34 -18.45 13.69
CA GLY A 144 1.38 -18.71 14.76
C GLY A 144 0.16 -17.81 14.61
N SER A 145 -1.02 -18.42 14.72
CA SER A 145 -2.30 -17.72 14.65
C SER A 145 -3.26 -18.34 15.66
N PRO A 146 -3.30 -17.86 16.93
CA PRO A 146 -4.26 -18.35 17.94
C PRO A 146 -5.70 -17.90 17.67
N PHE A 147 -5.96 -17.32 16.50
CA PHE A 147 -7.22 -16.77 16.03
C PHE A 147 -7.57 -17.31 14.63
N PRO A 148 -8.84 -17.20 14.19
CA PRO A 148 -9.25 -17.68 12.87
C PRO A 148 -8.58 -16.94 11.71
N LEU A 149 -8.19 -17.70 10.69
CA LEU A 149 -7.75 -17.21 9.38
C LEU A 149 -8.82 -17.52 8.33
N VAL A 150 -9.14 -16.54 7.49
CA VAL A 150 -10.21 -16.65 6.49
C VAL A 150 -9.68 -16.23 5.12
N GLU A 151 -9.70 -17.16 4.17
CA GLU A 151 -9.38 -16.84 2.77
C GLU A 151 -10.63 -16.31 2.07
N ALA A 152 -10.66 -15.02 1.75
CA ALA A 152 -11.80 -14.40 1.07
C ALA A 152 -11.42 -13.08 0.36
N ASP A 153 -12.28 -12.68 -0.57
CA ASP A 153 -12.19 -11.37 -1.22
C ASP A 153 -12.90 -10.32 -0.36
N ALA A 154 -12.23 -9.19 -0.09
CA ALA A 154 -12.77 -8.11 0.72
C ALA A 154 -14.04 -7.47 0.15
N SER A 155 -14.32 -7.68 -1.15
CA SER A 155 -15.56 -7.23 -1.81
C SER A 155 -16.79 -8.09 -1.48
N VAL A 156 -16.59 -9.27 -0.87
CA VAL A 156 -17.65 -10.20 -0.43
C VAL A 156 -17.21 -10.88 0.86
N LEU A 157 -17.48 -10.25 2.00
CA LEU A 157 -17.04 -10.72 3.31
C LEU A 157 -17.93 -11.87 3.82
N PRO A 158 -17.36 -13.05 4.15
CA PRO A 158 -18.13 -14.25 4.53
C PRO A 158 -18.60 -14.23 5.99
N PHE A 159 -19.00 -13.06 6.49
CA PHE A 159 -19.45 -12.87 7.88
C PHE A 159 -20.88 -12.33 7.93
N ALA A 160 -21.57 -12.62 9.03
CA ALA A 160 -22.90 -12.08 9.27
C ALA A 160 -22.82 -10.57 9.58
N ASP A 161 -23.94 -9.87 9.37
CA ASP A 161 -24.08 -8.46 9.71
C ASP A 161 -23.83 -8.23 11.21
N GLY A 162 -23.12 -7.15 11.57
CA GLY A 162 -22.88 -6.82 12.99
C GLY A 162 -22.06 -7.85 13.77
N SER A 163 -21.14 -8.54 13.10
CA SER A 163 -20.24 -9.53 13.72
C SER A 163 -19.04 -8.93 14.43
N PHE A 164 -18.61 -7.70 14.08
CA PHE A 164 -17.37 -7.10 14.59
C PHE A 164 -17.59 -5.74 15.25
N ASP A 165 -16.81 -5.44 16.29
CA ASP A 165 -16.76 -4.12 16.91
C ASP A 165 -15.85 -3.18 16.13
N LEU A 166 -14.73 -3.72 15.63
CA LEU A 166 -13.70 -2.99 14.92
C LEU A 166 -13.29 -3.73 13.65
N ALA A 167 -12.82 -2.99 12.66
CA ALA A 167 -12.14 -3.53 11.50
C ALA A 167 -10.87 -2.71 11.21
N CYS A 168 -9.84 -3.36 10.69
CA CYS A 168 -8.63 -2.70 10.26
C CYS A 168 -8.10 -3.23 8.92
N SER A 169 -7.35 -2.40 8.20
CA SER A 169 -6.59 -2.77 7.00
C SER A 169 -5.34 -1.91 6.92
N ALA A 170 -4.20 -2.42 7.40
CA ALA A 170 -2.94 -1.71 7.38
C ALA A 170 -2.16 -2.04 6.10
N TYR A 171 -2.04 -1.07 5.17
CA TYR A 171 -1.36 -1.24 3.88
C TYR A 171 -1.85 -2.47 3.07
N GLY A 172 -3.10 -2.87 3.32
CA GLY A 172 -3.70 -4.13 2.87
C GLY A 172 -4.47 -4.02 1.55
N ALA A 173 -5.70 -4.54 1.51
CA ALA A 173 -6.41 -4.81 0.26
C ALA A 173 -6.89 -3.59 -0.55
N ILE A 174 -7.07 -2.42 0.09
CA ILE A 174 -7.81 -1.27 -0.47
C ILE A 174 -7.19 -0.64 -1.75
N PRO A 175 -5.87 -0.57 -1.94
CA PRO A 175 -5.26 -0.07 -3.19
C PRO A 175 -5.48 -0.98 -4.40
N PHE A 176 -5.77 -2.27 -4.18
CA PHE A 176 -5.83 -3.30 -5.22
C PHE A 176 -7.25 -3.54 -5.77
N VAL A 177 -8.27 -2.93 -5.18
CA VAL A 177 -9.67 -3.16 -5.56
C VAL A 177 -10.18 -2.11 -6.56
N ALA A 178 -10.87 -2.57 -7.60
CA ALA A 178 -11.48 -1.70 -8.59
C ALA A 178 -12.70 -0.94 -8.05
N ASP A 179 -13.52 -1.58 -7.21
CA ASP A 179 -14.67 -0.96 -6.53
C ASP A 179 -14.44 -0.93 -5.01
N PRO A 180 -13.73 0.10 -4.50
CA PRO A 180 -13.55 0.27 -3.07
C PRO A 180 -14.86 0.57 -2.34
N GLY A 181 -15.85 1.17 -3.01
CA GLY A 181 -17.16 1.42 -2.41
C GLY A 181 -17.88 0.13 -2.02
N GLN A 182 -17.75 -0.93 -2.82
CA GLN A 182 -18.24 -2.26 -2.47
C GLN A 182 -17.55 -2.83 -1.21
N VAL A 183 -16.22 -2.74 -1.14
CA VAL A 183 -15.48 -3.18 0.05
C VAL A 183 -15.94 -2.42 1.29
N LEU A 184 -15.98 -1.09 1.24
CA LEU A 184 -16.41 -0.27 2.37
C LEU A 184 -17.86 -0.58 2.79
N ARG A 185 -18.78 -0.85 1.85
CA ARG A 185 -20.14 -1.28 2.19
C ARG A 185 -20.17 -2.64 2.89
N GLU A 186 -19.34 -3.60 2.47
CA GLU A 186 -19.21 -4.89 3.16
C GLU A 186 -18.61 -4.73 4.56
N VAL A 187 -17.55 -3.94 4.72
CA VAL A 187 -16.97 -3.63 6.04
C VAL A 187 -18.02 -2.99 6.92
N ARG A 188 -18.74 -1.99 6.40
CA ARG A 188 -19.84 -1.36 7.14
C ARG A 188 -20.85 -2.42 7.57
N ARG A 189 -21.31 -3.30 6.66
CA ARG A 189 -22.31 -4.33 6.95
C ARG A 189 -21.91 -5.23 8.12
N VAL A 190 -20.66 -5.72 8.13
CA VAL A 190 -20.18 -6.67 9.16
C VAL A 190 -19.83 -5.98 10.49
N LEU A 191 -19.61 -4.66 10.51
CA LEU A 191 -19.45 -3.91 11.76
C LEU A 191 -20.76 -3.78 12.53
N ARG A 192 -20.72 -3.73 13.85
CA ARG A 192 -21.87 -3.37 14.70
C ARG A 192 -22.17 -1.86 14.58
N PRO A 193 -23.41 -1.40 14.84
CA PRO A 193 -23.66 0.02 15.06
C PRO A 193 -22.73 0.57 16.17
N GLY A 194 -22.12 1.73 15.93
CA GLY A 194 -21.06 2.30 16.77
C GLY A 194 -19.68 1.67 16.56
N GLY A 195 -19.53 0.74 15.60
CA GLY A 195 -18.25 0.13 15.26
C GLY A 195 -17.33 1.06 14.48
N ARG A 196 -16.04 0.73 14.43
CA ARG A 196 -15.01 1.57 13.77
C ARG A 196 -14.23 0.79 12.73
N PHE A 197 -13.91 1.46 11.62
CA PHE A 197 -13.00 0.98 10.60
C PHE A 197 -11.80 1.93 10.48
N VAL A 198 -10.59 1.39 10.57
CA VAL A 198 -9.36 2.16 10.31
C VAL A 198 -8.57 1.49 9.22
N PHE A 199 -8.20 2.23 8.17
CA PHE A 199 -7.39 1.67 7.11
C PHE A 199 -6.34 2.64 6.63
N SER A 200 -5.18 2.10 6.30
CA SER A 200 -4.12 2.86 5.65
C SER A 200 -3.94 2.42 4.21
N VAL A 201 -3.55 3.39 3.39
CA VAL A 201 -3.18 3.20 2.00
C VAL A 201 -1.93 4.01 1.71
N THR A 202 -1.22 3.61 0.67
CA THR A 202 -0.25 4.49 0.04
C THR A 202 -0.85 5.84 -0.29
N HIS A 203 -0.20 6.92 0.14
CA HIS A 203 -0.70 8.26 -0.10
C HIS A 203 -0.78 8.53 -1.62
N PRO A 204 -1.92 9.02 -2.14
CA PRO A 204 -2.15 9.06 -3.57
C PRO A 204 -1.26 10.05 -4.31
N VAL A 205 -0.59 10.96 -3.60
CA VAL A 205 0.38 11.90 -4.20
C VAL A 205 1.48 11.17 -4.94
N ARG A 206 1.82 9.92 -4.54
CA ARG A 206 2.86 9.11 -5.18
C ARG A 206 2.65 8.97 -6.68
N TRP A 207 1.40 8.95 -7.13
CA TRP A 207 1.04 8.68 -8.52
C TRP A 207 1.42 9.81 -9.48
N ALA A 208 1.76 10.98 -8.96
CA ALA A 208 2.30 12.07 -9.76
C ALA A 208 3.81 11.93 -10.04
N PHE A 209 4.49 11.00 -9.36
CA PHE A 209 5.95 10.89 -9.34
C PHE A 209 6.40 9.49 -9.80
N PRO A 210 7.63 9.34 -10.33
CA PRO A 210 8.25 8.04 -10.55
C PRO A 210 8.35 7.23 -9.25
N ASP A 211 8.37 5.92 -9.39
CA ASP A 211 8.55 4.99 -8.27
C ASP A 211 10.04 4.77 -7.97
N GLU A 212 10.73 5.86 -7.67
CA GLU A 212 12.16 5.91 -7.42
C GLU A 212 12.40 6.55 -6.04
N PRO A 213 13.25 5.96 -5.17
CA PRO A 213 13.51 6.49 -3.83
C PRO A 213 14.45 7.70 -3.83
N GLY A 214 15.22 7.90 -4.90
CA GLY A 214 16.20 8.97 -5.06
C GLY A 214 15.65 10.29 -5.63
N PRO A 215 16.52 11.28 -5.90
CA PRO A 215 16.11 12.60 -6.41
C PRO A 215 15.33 12.55 -7.74
N GLU A 216 15.58 11.54 -8.57
CA GLU A 216 14.86 11.30 -9.84
C GLU A 216 13.35 11.09 -9.59
N GLY A 217 12.99 10.51 -8.43
CA GLY A 217 11.62 10.28 -7.98
C GLY A 217 10.89 11.53 -7.46
N LEU A 218 11.53 12.71 -7.46
CA LEU A 218 10.94 13.97 -6.98
C LEU A 218 10.47 14.90 -8.09
N SER A 219 10.53 14.45 -9.35
CA SER A 219 9.97 15.20 -10.48
C SER A 219 8.55 14.74 -10.77
N VAL A 220 7.62 15.67 -10.94
CA VAL A 220 6.25 15.35 -11.35
C VAL A 220 6.29 14.79 -12.79
N ALA A 221 6.02 13.50 -12.93
CA ALA A 221 6.07 12.77 -14.19
C ALA A 221 4.67 12.43 -14.74
N SER A 222 3.64 12.48 -13.90
CA SER A 222 2.27 12.11 -14.28
C SER A 222 1.24 13.03 -13.63
N SER A 223 0.05 13.10 -14.24
CA SER A 223 -1.07 13.83 -13.66
C SER A 223 -1.60 13.09 -12.43
N TYR A 224 -1.60 13.76 -11.27
CA TYR A 224 -2.28 13.27 -10.07
C TYR A 224 -3.77 12.96 -10.30
N PHE A 225 -4.40 13.54 -11.33
CA PHE A 225 -5.82 13.34 -11.60
C PHE A 225 -6.10 12.16 -12.54
N ASP A 226 -5.07 11.52 -13.10
CA ASP A 226 -5.23 10.32 -13.91
C ASP A 226 -5.57 9.11 -13.03
N ARG A 227 -6.83 8.67 -13.12
CA ARG A 227 -7.40 7.54 -12.35
C ARG A 227 -7.32 6.22 -13.07
N THR A 228 -6.78 6.20 -14.30
CA THR A 228 -6.61 4.97 -15.06
C THR A 228 -5.79 3.99 -14.22
N PRO A 229 -6.19 2.74 -14.03
CA PRO A 229 -5.42 1.79 -13.22
C PRO A 229 -4.00 1.58 -13.77
N TYR A 230 -3.05 1.36 -12.87
CA TYR A 230 -1.75 0.79 -13.22
C TYR A 230 -1.92 -0.72 -13.36
N VAL A 231 -1.50 -1.26 -14.50
CA VAL A 231 -1.63 -2.68 -14.81
C VAL A 231 -0.29 -3.20 -15.30
N GLU A 232 0.20 -4.25 -14.67
CA GLU A 232 1.24 -5.09 -15.26
C GLU A 232 0.56 -6.26 -15.95
N GLN A 233 0.97 -6.55 -17.18
CA GLN A 233 0.35 -7.58 -18.00
C GLN A 233 1.37 -8.58 -18.55
N ASP A 234 0.95 -9.84 -18.68
CA ASP A 234 1.73 -10.88 -19.35
C ASP A 234 1.76 -10.67 -20.88
N GLU A 235 2.52 -11.49 -21.61
CA GLU A 235 2.64 -11.40 -23.07
C GLU A 235 1.29 -11.50 -23.82
N ARG A 236 0.23 -12.00 -23.16
CA ARG A 236 -1.12 -12.15 -23.72
C ARG A 236 -2.02 -10.98 -23.34
N GLY A 237 -1.48 -9.93 -22.72
CA GLY A 237 -2.20 -8.76 -22.24
C GLY A 237 -3.06 -9.02 -21.00
N ARG A 238 -2.92 -10.16 -20.33
CA ARG A 238 -3.69 -10.46 -19.11
C ARG A 238 -3.04 -9.77 -17.92
N ALA A 239 -3.84 -9.06 -17.12
CA ALA A 239 -3.34 -8.43 -15.91
C ALA A 239 -2.77 -9.48 -14.94
N VAL A 240 -1.52 -9.27 -14.53
CA VAL A 240 -0.83 -10.04 -13.49
C VAL A 240 -0.67 -9.25 -12.20
N TYR A 241 -0.75 -7.92 -12.27
CA TYR A 241 -0.80 -7.00 -11.14
C TYR A 241 -1.67 -5.78 -11.49
N VAL A 242 -2.46 -5.29 -10.55
CA VAL A 242 -3.30 -4.10 -10.76
C VAL A 242 -3.35 -3.26 -9.51
N GLU A 243 -3.11 -1.96 -9.67
CA GLU A 243 -3.33 -0.96 -8.63
C GLU A 243 -4.22 0.18 -9.12
N HIS A 244 -5.10 0.63 -8.23
CA HIS A 244 -6.12 1.61 -8.52
C HIS A 244 -5.81 2.95 -7.89
N HIS A 245 -5.41 3.93 -8.71
CA HIS A 245 -5.26 5.30 -8.24
C HIS A 245 -6.61 5.88 -7.82
N ARG A 246 -6.65 6.48 -6.63
CA ARG A 246 -7.76 7.29 -6.12
C ARG A 246 -7.17 8.55 -5.51
N THR A 247 -7.67 9.71 -5.89
CA THR A 247 -7.27 10.95 -5.20
C THR A 247 -7.74 10.91 -3.75
N LEU A 248 -7.18 11.78 -2.90
CA LEU A 248 -7.62 11.91 -1.52
C LEU A 248 -9.12 12.24 -1.44
N GLY A 249 -9.58 13.13 -2.32
CA GLY A 249 -11.00 13.47 -2.45
C GLY A 249 -11.88 12.31 -2.95
N ASP A 250 -11.36 11.41 -3.79
CA ASP A 250 -12.09 10.19 -4.15
C ASP A 250 -12.23 9.28 -2.94
N ARG A 251 -11.18 9.14 -2.14
CA ARG A 251 -11.20 8.26 -0.97
C ARG A 251 -12.13 8.76 0.13
N VAL A 252 -12.20 10.08 0.35
CA VAL A 252 -13.21 10.70 1.23
C VAL A 252 -14.63 10.43 0.71
N ARG A 253 -14.86 10.55 -0.61
CA ARG A 253 -16.17 10.24 -1.22
C ARG A 253 -16.54 8.76 -1.10
N ASP A 254 -15.58 7.86 -1.25
CA ASP A 254 -15.82 6.42 -1.07
C ASP A 254 -16.30 6.13 0.37
N VAL A 255 -15.62 6.69 1.37
CA VAL A 255 -15.97 6.55 2.80
C VAL A 255 -17.38 7.08 3.09
N VAL A 256 -17.64 8.33 2.71
CA VAL A 256 -18.94 8.98 2.95
C VAL A 256 -20.06 8.28 2.17
N GLY A 257 -19.80 7.91 0.91
CA GLY A 257 -20.76 7.22 0.05
C GLY A 257 -21.11 5.81 0.52
N ALA A 258 -20.19 5.13 1.22
CA ALA A 258 -20.46 3.85 1.87
C ALA A 258 -21.27 3.98 3.17
N GLY A 259 -21.50 5.20 3.66
CA GLY A 259 -22.29 5.47 4.86
C GLY A 259 -21.48 5.44 6.16
N PHE A 260 -20.16 5.64 6.08
CA PHE A 260 -19.32 5.92 7.23
C PHE A 260 -19.22 7.42 7.50
N ARG A 261 -18.95 7.78 8.75
CA ARG A 261 -18.48 9.10 9.14
C ARG A 261 -16.96 9.08 9.24
N LEU A 262 -16.28 9.84 8.38
CA LEU A 262 -14.83 10.07 8.51
C LEU A 262 -14.58 10.97 9.74
N THR A 263 -13.79 10.49 10.68
CA THR A 263 -13.54 11.17 11.96
C THR A 263 -12.13 11.71 12.07
N ASP A 264 -11.18 11.09 11.38
CA ASP A 264 -9.81 11.54 11.30
C ASP A 264 -9.16 11.10 9.97
N LEU A 265 -8.12 11.82 9.59
CA LEU A 265 -7.25 11.52 8.46
C LEU A 265 -5.82 11.84 8.89
N VAL A 266 -4.99 10.80 9.02
CA VAL A 266 -3.62 10.91 9.49
C VAL A 266 -2.65 10.69 8.34
N GLU A 267 -1.74 11.64 8.16
CA GLU A 267 -0.62 11.57 7.21
C GLU A 267 0.68 11.58 8.04
N PRO A 268 1.26 10.41 8.37
CA PRO A 268 2.44 10.37 9.23
C PRO A 268 3.64 11.03 8.56
N GLU A 269 4.40 11.80 9.35
CA GLU A 269 5.69 12.32 8.92
C GLU A 269 6.76 11.23 8.96
N TRP A 270 7.74 11.32 8.05
CA TRP A 270 8.89 10.42 8.07
C TRP A 270 9.78 10.74 9.28
N PRO A 271 9.96 9.81 10.23
CA PRO A 271 10.69 10.13 11.45
C PRO A 271 12.19 10.11 11.22
N VAL A 272 12.91 10.98 11.95
CA VAL A 272 14.37 11.13 11.83
C VAL A 272 15.18 9.87 12.13
N TRP A 273 14.61 8.92 12.87
CA TRP A 273 15.26 7.66 13.21
C TRP A 273 15.12 6.60 12.12
N ASN A 274 14.19 6.78 11.17
CA ASN A 274 13.93 5.79 10.12
C ASN A 274 14.82 6.10 8.92
N ASP A 275 15.87 5.29 8.77
CA ASP A 275 16.81 5.34 7.65
C ASP A 275 16.51 4.28 6.57
N ALA A 276 15.42 3.53 6.71
CA ALA A 276 15.07 2.46 5.80
C ALA A 276 14.58 2.97 4.44
N GLU A 277 14.91 2.23 3.39
CA GLU A 277 14.28 2.38 2.08
C GLU A 277 13.30 1.23 1.86
N TRP A 278 12.10 1.55 1.38
CA TRP A 278 11.05 0.57 1.12
C TRP A 278 10.32 0.91 -0.18
N GLY A 279 10.66 0.23 -1.27
CA GLY A 279 10.17 0.59 -2.62
C GLY A 279 10.52 2.03 -2.97
N GLY A 280 9.54 2.83 -3.41
CA GLY A 280 9.71 4.26 -3.65
C GLY A 280 9.86 5.13 -2.40
N TRP A 281 9.78 4.57 -1.19
CA TRP A 281 9.86 5.31 0.07
C TRP A 281 11.28 5.35 0.62
N SER A 282 11.71 6.53 1.04
CA SER A 282 13.05 6.78 1.58
C SER A 282 13.02 7.97 2.54
N PRO A 283 14.07 8.17 3.36
CA PRO A 283 14.18 9.39 4.18
C PRO A 283 14.16 10.67 3.35
N LEU A 284 14.73 10.63 2.14
CA LEU A 284 14.72 11.77 1.22
C LEU A 284 13.31 12.12 0.76
N ARG A 285 12.56 11.13 0.27
CA ARG A 285 11.21 11.36 -0.28
C ARG A 285 10.19 11.59 0.83
N GLY A 286 10.23 10.77 1.88
CA GLY A 286 9.33 10.85 3.04
C GLY A 286 9.48 12.15 3.83
N GLY A 287 10.66 12.77 3.82
CA GLY A 287 10.87 14.11 4.40
C GLY A 287 10.24 15.26 3.60
N LEU A 288 9.74 15.00 2.39
CA LEU A 288 9.20 16.02 1.47
C LEU A 288 7.71 15.84 1.16
N ILE A 289 7.26 14.58 1.05
CA ILE A 289 5.87 14.24 0.72
C ILE A 289 5.40 13.05 1.56
N PRO A 290 4.11 13.00 1.93
CA PRO A 290 3.57 11.89 2.71
C PRO A 290 3.60 10.58 1.92
N GLY A 291 3.91 9.47 2.60
CA GLY A 291 3.87 8.13 2.01
C GLY A 291 2.63 7.33 2.34
N THR A 292 1.98 7.67 3.44
CA THR A 292 0.77 6.98 3.92
C THR A 292 -0.37 7.97 4.16
N ALA A 293 -1.60 7.52 3.86
CA ALA A 293 -2.82 8.13 4.36
C ALA A 293 -3.57 7.10 5.20
N VAL A 294 -3.92 7.43 6.45
CA VAL A 294 -4.71 6.59 7.34
C VAL A 294 -6.07 7.23 7.59
N PHE A 295 -7.15 6.51 7.30
CA PHE A 295 -8.52 6.99 7.43
C PHE A 295 -9.17 6.34 8.64
N VAL A 296 -9.71 7.16 9.55
CA VAL A 296 -10.45 6.70 10.72
C VAL A 296 -11.93 6.94 10.50
N CYS A 297 -12.73 5.87 10.51
CA CYS A 297 -14.12 5.90 10.11
C CYS A 297 -15.01 5.26 11.19
N ASP A 298 -16.09 5.92 11.57
CA ASP A 298 -17.09 5.36 12.48
C ASP A 298 -18.37 4.98 11.72
N ARG A 299 -18.95 3.83 12.08
CA ARG A 299 -20.30 3.40 11.67
C ARG A 299 -21.29 3.94 12.70
N ASP A 300 -21.91 5.08 12.41
CA ASP A 300 -23.04 5.60 13.18
C ASP A 300 -24.30 4.70 13.02
#